data_AF-A0A3N6S2R2-F1
#
_entry.id   AF-A0A3N6S2R2-F1
#
_cell.length_a   1.000
_cell.length_b   1.000
_cell.length_c   1.000
_cell.angle_alpha   90.00
_cell.angle_beta   90.00
_cell.angle_gamma   90.00
#
_symmetry.space_group_name_H-M   'P 1'
#
loop_
_entity.id
_entity.type
_entity.pdbx_description
1 polymer ?
#
loop_
_entity_poly.entity_id
_entity_poly.type
_entity_poly.pdbx_seq_one_letter_code
_entity_poly.pdbx_strand_id
1 'polypeptide(L)'
;LRILPDFPELHSHPQTSTTRPTIKRASYSFPEMGKRPPNPSDIENGLPPLPPPARPPFRPPIPVPWYAWLVPLIFAANFVTFTITMYVNDCPARSDECLLFDVLGRLSFQPIKENMLLGPSIPTLRRLGALERRLVEEGERWRLISCIWLHGGLLHLLANMISLLCIGMRLEQEFGFLRIGALYVLSGLGGSLMSCLTDSRGERVSVGASGALFGLLGAMLSELITNWTIYENKCTALMTLILIIALNLSVGFLPRVDNSAHCGGFLAGFLLGFVLLLRPQYGYVSPEYIPPGYDMKHKKSKYKCYQHFFRFTSLAILLAGFIAGYAKLLREHTVGSEPFRDVN
;
A
#
# COMPACT_ATOMS: atom_id res chain seq x y z
N LEU A 1 -0.34 -14.26 -13.76
CA LEU A 1 -1.28 -14.19 -12.62
C LEU A 1 -1.64 -15.60 -12.24
N ARG A 2 -1.27 -16.10 -11.05
CA ARG A 2 -1.90 -17.30 -10.49
C ARG A 2 -3.15 -16.85 -9.75
N ILE A 3 -4.29 -17.27 -10.26
CA ILE A 3 -5.62 -17.04 -9.69
C ILE A 3 -6.00 -18.37 -9.02
N LEU A 4 -6.36 -18.29 -7.73
CA LEU A 4 -6.82 -19.35 -6.81
C LEU A 4 -5.73 -20.14 -6.02
N PRO A 5 -5.95 -20.36 -4.70
CA PRO A 5 -5.11 -21.22 -3.88
C PRO A 5 -5.59 -22.68 -3.94
N ASP A 6 -4.66 -23.60 -4.22
CA ASP A 6 -4.89 -25.04 -4.00
C ASP A 6 -4.95 -25.33 -2.50
N PHE A 7 -6.04 -25.98 -2.06
CA PHE A 7 -6.17 -26.56 -0.72
C PHE A 7 -5.32 -27.84 -0.63
N PRO A 8 -4.48 -28.05 0.40
CA PRO A 8 -3.88 -29.36 0.63
C PRO A 8 -4.81 -30.26 1.45
N GLU A 9 -5.01 -31.47 0.94
CA GLU A 9 -5.62 -32.61 1.61
C GLU A 9 -4.91 -32.95 2.93
N LEU A 10 -5.73 -33.38 3.89
CA LEU A 10 -5.37 -33.72 5.26
C LEU A 10 -4.85 -35.17 5.31
N HIS A 11 -3.56 -35.39 5.55
CA HIS A 11 -3.04 -36.70 5.96
C HIS A 11 -2.08 -36.62 7.16
N SER A 12 -2.66 -37.01 8.31
CA SER A 12 -2.13 -37.73 9.48
C SER A 12 -0.62 -37.72 9.82
N HIS A 13 -0.32 -37.12 10.99
CA HIS A 13 0.67 -37.43 12.04
C HIS A 13 2.10 -37.91 11.69
N PRO A 14 3.14 -37.28 12.29
CA PRO A 14 4.41 -37.94 12.58
C PRO A 14 4.55 -38.30 14.07
N GLN A 15 4.89 -39.56 14.33
CA GLN A 15 5.39 -40.04 15.63
C GLN A 15 6.81 -39.52 15.89
N THR A 16 7.03 -39.10 17.12
CA THR A 16 8.30 -38.70 17.72
C THR A 16 9.25 -39.89 17.87
N SER A 17 10.50 -39.77 17.42
CA SER A 17 11.61 -40.49 18.06
C SER A 17 12.89 -39.66 18.06
N THR A 18 13.41 -39.48 19.26
CA THR A 18 14.63 -38.77 19.64
C THR A 18 15.83 -39.71 19.61
N THR A 19 16.87 -39.39 18.83
CA THR A 19 18.24 -39.88 19.09
C THR A 19 19.28 -38.87 18.57
N ARG A 20 20.12 -38.35 19.49
CA ARG A 20 21.34 -37.59 19.19
C ARG A 20 22.42 -38.50 18.60
N PRO A 21 23.25 -38.04 17.64
CA PRO A 21 24.54 -38.66 17.37
C PRO A 21 25.70 -37.87 18.02
N THR A 22 26.57 -38.62 18.67
CA THR A 22 27.80 -38.22 19.36
C THR A 22 28.91 -37.92 18.35
N ILE A 23 29.59 -36.77 18.50
CA ILE A 23 30.74 -36.37 17.68
C ILE A 23 31.99 -37.13 18.14
N LYS A 24 32.57 -37.99 17.29
CA LYS A 24 33.95 -38.49 17.47
C LYS A 24 34.92 -37.65 16.64
N ARG A 25 35.86 -36.98 17.31
CA ARG A 25 37.03 -36.30 16.72
C ARG A 25 37.96 -37.35 16.10
N ALA A 26 38.28 -37.23 14.82
CA ALA A 26 39.37 -37.96 14.19
C ALA A 26 40.66 -37.12 14.28
N SER A 27 41.67 -37.66 14.93
CA SER A 27 43.04 -37.16 15.00
C SER A 27 43.80 -37.51 13.72
N TYR A 28 44.40 -36.51 13.07
CA TYR A 28 45.25 -36.69 11.89
C TYR A 28 46.67 -37.08 12.32
N SER A 29 47.13 -38.27 11.90
CA SER A 29 48.52 -38.70 11.93
C SER A 29 49.14 -38.56 10.54
N PHE A 30 50.29 -37.90 10.44
CA PHE A 30 51.08 -37.77 9.21
C PHE A 30 51.64 -39.13 8.75
N PRO A 31 51.74 -39.44 7.44
CA PRO A 31 52.33 -40.69 6.97
C PRO A 31 53.85 -40.61 6.85
N GLU A 32 54.55 -41.64 7.34
CA GLU A 32 55.97 -41.91 7.08
C GLU A 32 56.24 -42.13 5.59
N MET A 33 57.30 -41.49 5.08
CA MET A 33 57.88 -41.73 3.76
C MET A 33 58.64 -43.06 3.76
N GLY A 34 58.17 -44.07 3.04
CA GLY A 34 58.94 -45.32 2.90
C GLY A 34 58.23 -46.54 2.30
N LYS A 35 57.36 -46.41 1.29
CA LYS A 35 56.81 -47.60 0.59
C LYS A 35 57.01 -47.53 -0.92
N ARG A 36 57.47 -48.68 -1.45
CA ARG A 36 57.77 -48.98 -2.87
C ARG A 36 56.55 -48.65 -3.77
N PRO A 37 56.72 -48.17 -5.01
CA PRO A 37 55.59 -47.89 -5.90
C PRO A 37 54.75 -49.16 -6.16
N PRO A 38 53.42 -49.03 -6.25
CA PRO A 38 52.52 -50.16 -6.45
C PRO A 38 52.70 -50.79 -7.84
N ASN A 39 52.41 -52.09 -7.93
CA ASN A 39 52.59 -52.90 -9.14
C ASN A 39 51.51 -52.55 -10.20
N PRO A 40 51.82 -52.53 -11.50
CA PRO A 40 50.87 -52.08 -12.54
C PRO A 40 49.56 -52.87 -12.60
N SER A 41 49.56 -54.12 -12.11
CA SER A 41 48.38 -55.00 -12.05
C SER A 41 47.30 -54.57 -11.05
N ASP A 42 47.62 -53.66 -10.11
CA ASP A 42 46.65 -53.15 -9.12
C ASP A 42 45.86 -51.95 -9.67
N ILE A 43 46.25 -51.40 -10.82
CA ILE A 43 45.62 -50.22 -11.44
C ILE A 43 44.39 -50.64 -12.28
N GLU A 44 44.37 -51.87 -12.80
CA GLU A 44 43.34 -52.33 -13.75
C GLU A 44 42.06 -52.91 -13.11
N ASN A 45 42.04 -53.13 -11.79
CA ASN A 45 40.88 -53.71 -11.07
C ASN A 45 40.11 -52.71 -10.19
N GLY A 46 40.38 -51.41 -10.30
CA GLY A 46 39.64 -50.38 -9.57
C GLY A 46 38.26 -50.14 -10.20
N LEU A 47 37.18 -50.56 -9.54
CA LEU A 47 35.83 -50.09 -9.88
C LEU A 47 35.86 -48.55 -9.97
N PRO A 48 35.27 -47.93 -11.01
CA PRO A 48 35.18 -46.48 -11.07
C PRO A 48 34.48 -45.98 -9.79
N PRO A 49 34.96 -44.88 -9.19
CA PRO A 49 34.36 -44.35 -7.97
C PRO A 49 32.88 -44.09 -8.20
N LEU A 50 32.03 -44.60 -7.30
CA LEU A 50 30.59 -44.38 -7.34
C LEU A 50 30.30 -42.88 -7.49
N PRO A 51 29.39 -42.47 -8.39
CA PRO A 51 29.03 -41.07 -8.52
C PRO A 51 28.56 -40.55 -7.16
N PRO A 52 28.94 -39.32 -6.78
CA PRO A 52 28.54 -38.75 -5.50
C PRO A 52 27.00 -38.77 -5.41
N PRO A 53 26.44 -39.05 -4.22
CA PRO A 53 24.99 -39.12 -4.03
C PRO A 53 24.33 -37.84 -4.55
N ALA A 54 23.22 -38.01 -5.27
CA ALA A 54 22.44 -36.88 -5.79
C ALA A 54 22.10 -35.94 -4.63
N ARG A 55 22.49 -34.67 -4.78
CA ARG A 55 22.28 -33.67 -3.73
C ARG A 55 20.78 -33.47 -3.52
N PRO A 56 20.29 -33.40 -2.27
CA PRO A 56 18.90 -33.04 -2.01
C PRO A 56 18.64 -31.64 -2.61
N PRO A 57 17.52 -31.44 -3.31
CA PRO A 57 17.19 -30.15 -3.90
C PRO A 57 17.11 -29.09 -2.78
N PHE A 58 17.89 -28.02 -2.91
CA PHE A 58 17.77 -26.87 -2.03
C PHE A 58 16.38 -26.26 -2.22
N ARG A 59 15.52 -26.37 -1.20
CA ARG A 59 14.27 -25.60 -1.14
C ARG A 59 14.55 -24.32 -0.34
N PRO A 60 14.48 -23.13 -0.95
CA PRO A 60 14.53 -21.91 -0.15
C PRO A 60 13.38 -21.94 0.88
N PRO A 61 13.58 -21.43 2.10
CA PRO A 61 12.50 -21.34 3.08
C PRO A 61 11.35 -20.55 2.46
N ILE A 62 10.13 -21.09 2.58
CA ILE A 62 8.92 -20.40 2.13
C ILE A 62 8.86 -19.08 2.91
N PRO A 63 8.80 -17.92 2.25
CA PRO A 63 8.64 -16.65 2.94
C PRO A 63 7.39 -16.72 3.81
N VAL A 64 7.52 -16.49 5.12
CA VAL A 64 6.37 -16.44 6.01
C VAL A 64 5.50 -15.26 5.54
N PRO A 65 4.25 -15.49 5.12
CA PRO A 65 3.42 -14.42 4.58
C PRO A 65 3.17 -13.38 5.68
N TRP A 66 3.41 -12.11 5.36
CA TRP A 66 3.11 -11.01 6.26
C TRP A 66 1.60 -10.96 6.51
N TYR A 67 1.16 -11.03 7.77
CA TYR A 67 -0.26 -10.87 8.10
C TYR A 67 -0.65 -9.39 8.00
N ALA A 68 -1.53 -9.07 7.05
CA ALA A 68 -2.07 -7.73 6.90
C ALA A 68 -3.09 -7.45 8.01
N TRP A 69 -2.79 -6.46 8.85
CA TRP A 69 -3.64 -6.04 9.97
C TRP A 69 -3.98 -4.56 9.91
N LEU A 70 -3.15 -3.73 9.27
CA LEU A 70 -3.38 -2.29 9.16
C LEU A 70 -4.57 -1.99 8.23
N VAL A 71 -4.65 -2.65 7.09
CA VAL A 71 -5.74 -2.45 6.13
C VAL A 71 -7.10 -2.87 6.71
N PRO A 72 -7.24 -4.04 7.36
CA PRO A 72 -8.46 -4.38 8.10
C PRO A 72 -8.79 -3.37 9.21
N LEU A 73 -7.77 -2.83 9.90
CA LEU A 73 -7.97 -1.80 10.92
C LEU A 73 -8.50 -0.49 10.29
N ILE A 74 -7.94 -0.05 9.17
CA ILE A 74 -8.42 1.13 8.43
C ILE A 74 -9.85 0.90 7.96
N PHE A 75 -10.17 -0.29 7.46
CA PHE A 75 -11.53 -0.66 7.07
C PHE A 75 -12.49 -0.50 8.25
N ALA A 76 -12.17 -1.11 9.40
CA ALA A 76 -13.00 -1.03 10.60
C ALA A 76 -13.16 0.43 11.09
N ALA A 77 -12.07 1.20 11.11
CA ALA A 77 -12.10 2.60 11.51
C ALA A 77 -13.03 3.45 10.63
N ASN A 78 -13.05 3.23 9.31
CA ASN A 78 -13.94 3.95 8.40
C ASN A 78 -15.42 3.61 8.63
N PHE A 79 -15.74 2.35 8.89
CA PHE A 79 -17.11 1.95 9.27
C PHE A 79 -17.53 2.59 10.59
N VAL A 80 -16.67 2.54 11.63
CA VAL A 80 -16.95 3.17 12.93
C VAL A 80 -17.17 4.67 12.77
N THR A 81 -16.31 5.35 12.02
CA THR A 81 -16.41 6.80 11.80
C THR A 81 -17.69 7.15 11.02
N PHE A 82 -18.09 6.34 10.05
CA PHE A 82 -19.35 6.50 9.34
C PHE A 82 -20.57 6.29 10.26
N THR A 83 -20.56 5.27 11.12
CA THR A 83 -21.62 5.05 12.12
C THR A 83 -21.75 6.24 13.08
N ILE A 84 -20.62 6.76 13.59
CA ILE A 84 -20.60 7.97 14.43
C ILE A 84 -21.17 9.15 13.66
N THR A 85 -20.79 9.31 12.39
CA THR A 85 -21.30 10.38 11.52
C THR A 85 -22.81 10.33 11.37
N MET A 86 -23.37 9.15 11.12
CA MET A 86 -24.82 8.95 11.01
C MET A 86 -25.52 9.19 12.34
N TYR A 87 -24.91 8.77 13.46
CA TYR A 87 -25.45 9.01 14.80
C TYR A 87 -25.53 10.50 15.14
N VAL A 88 -24.50 11.27 14.78
CA VAL A 88 -24.46 12.73 14.97
C VAL A 88 -25.36 13.47 13.98
N ASN A 89 -25.57 12.91 12.78
CA ASN A 89 -26.45 13.51 11.77
C ASN A 89 -27.90 13.58 12.26
N ASP A 90 -28.38 12.51 12.89
CA ASP A 90 -29.70 12.46 13.56
C ASP A 90 -30.81 13.08 12.72
N CYS A 91 -31.04 12.52 11.53
CA CYS A 91 -32.02 13.04 10.56
C CYS A 91 -33.41 13.28 11.19
N PRO A 92 -33.98 12.34 11.98
CA PRO A 92 -35.34 12.47 12.49
C PRO A 92 -35.52 13.62 13.49
N ALA A 93 -34.43 14.09 14.11
CA ALA A 93 -34.48 15.24 15.00
C ALA A 93 -34.62 16.58 14.26
N ARG A 94 -34.48 16.60 12.93
CA ARG A 94 -34.39 17.83 12.12
C ARG A 94 -35.31 17.85 10.90
N SER A 95 -35.79 16.69 10.44
CA SER A 95 -36.64 16.55 9.26
C SER A 95 -37.55 15.34 9.39
N ASP A 96 -38.75 15.44 8.82
CA ASP A 96 -39.71 14.33 8.76
C ASP A 96 -39.51 13.44 7.51
N GLU A 97 -38.74 13.91 6.51
CA GLU A 97 -38.48 13.19 5.25
C GLU A 97 -37.15 12.40 5.28
N CYS A 98 -36.99 11.49 6.26
CA CYS A 98 -35.79 10.65 6.38
C CYS A 98 -35.96 9.28 5.69
N LEU A 99 -34.92 8.81 4.99
CA LEU A 99 -34.94 7.51 4.35
C LEU A 99 -34.64 6.39 5.36
N LEU A 100 -35.40 5.30 5.28
CA LEU A 100 -35.26 4.10 6.13
C LEU A 100 -35.41 4.39 7.63
N PHE A 101 -36.19 5.42 7.99
CA PHE A 101 -36.46 5.77 9.39
C PHE A 101 -37.01 4.59 10.19
N ASP A 102 -37.97 3.84 9.64
CA ASP A 102 -38.63 2.71 10.34
C ASP A 102 -37.67 1.60 10.75
N VAL A 103 -36.53 1.45 10.05
CA VAL A 103 -35.55 0.38 10.29
C VAL A 103 -34.32 0.90 11.04
N LEU A 104 -33.82 2.08 10.67
CA LEU A 104 -32.54 2.61 11.17
C LEU A 104 -32.71 3.65 12.30
N GLY A 105 -33.92 4.16 12.52
CA GLY A 105 -34.22 5.18 13.52
C GLY A 105 -33.29 6.39 13.38
N ARG A 106 -32.49 6.64 14.42
CA ARG A 106 -31.51 7.73 14.49
C ARG A 106 -30.45 7.68 13.39
N LEU A 107 -30.12 6.49 12.87
CA LEU A 107 -29.11 6.29 11.82
C LEU A 107 -29.69 6.41 10.40
N SER A 108 -30.91 6.92 10.27
CA SER A 108 -31.57 7.14 8.97
C SER A 108 -30.82 8.15 8.09
N PHE A 109 -30.97 7.97 6.78
CA PHE A 109 -30.28 8.77 5.78
C PHE A 109 -31.09 10.02 5.41
N GLN A 110 -30.39 11.07 4.97
CA GLN A 110 -31.03 12.24 4.38
C GLN A 110 -31.79 11.87 3.09
N PRO A 111 -32.82 12.63 2.71
CA PRO A 111 -33.61 12.37 1.50
C PRO A 111 -32.71 12.39 0.25
N ILE A 112 -33.07 11.60 -0.77
CA ILE A 112 -32.27 11.44 -2.01
C ILE A 112 -32.02 12.79 -2.70
N LYS A 113 -32.98 13.72 -2.58
CA LYS A 113 -32.85 15.09 -3.10
C LYS A 113 -31.69 15.87 -2.47
N GLU A 114 -31.41 15.63 -1.19
CA GLU A 114 -30.27 16.22 -0.50
C GLU A 114 -29.00 15.39 -0.73
N ASN A 115 -29.06 14.08 -0.52
CA ASN A 115 -27.90 13.21 -0.61
C ASN A 115 -28.22 11.87 -1.31
N MET A 116 -27.88 11.82 -2.61
CA MET A 116 -28.04 10.62 -3.43
C MET A 116 -27.17 9.44 -2.98
N LEU A 117 -26.13 9.67 -2.17
CA LEU A 117 -25.19 8.62 -1.74
C LEU A 117 -25.67 7.85 -0.50
N LEU A 118 -26.90 8.09 -0.03
CA LEU A 118 -27.48 7.54 1.20
C LEU A 118 -26.59 7.86 2.41
N GLY A 119 -26.65 9.11 2.87
CA GLY A 119 -25.67 9.62 3.83
C GLY A 119 -26.17 10.76 4.70
N PRO A 120 -25.24 11.37 5.46
CA PRO A 120 -25.53 12.51 6.31
C PRO A 120 -25.67 13.82 5.52
N SER A 121 -26.07 14.88 6.21
CA SER A 121 -26.11 16.24 5.70
C SER A 121 -24.70 16.88 5.65
N ILE A 122 -24.50 17.87 4.76
CA ILE A 122 -23.22 18.61 4.67
C ILE A 122 -22.82 19.27 5.99
N PRO A 123 -23.72 19.95 6.74
CA PRO A 123 -23.35 20.58 8.01
C PRO A 123 -22.81 19.58 9.04
N THR A 124 -23.31 18.34 9.03
CA THR A 124 -22.81 17.28 9.91
C THR A 124 -21.38 16.89 9.53
N LEU A 125 -21.10 16.68 8.24
CA LEU A 125 -19.76 16.38 7.76
C LEU A 125 -18.78 17.51 8.09
N ARG A 126 -19.19 18.78 7.88
CA ARG A 126 -18.40 19.95 8.25
C ARG A 126 -18.08 19.97 9.73
N ARG A 127 -19.05 19.71 10.60
CA ARG A 127 -18.84 19.64 12.06
C ARG A 127 -17.83 18.56 12.46
N LEU A 128 -17.83 17.42 11.77
CA LEU A 128 -17.01 16.26 12.13
C LEU A 128 -15.60 16.26 11.53
N GLY A 129 -15.23 17.28 10.74
CA GLY A 129 -13.88 17.39 10.20
C GLY A 129 -13.77 17.19 8.70
N ALA A 130 -14.85 17.41 7.94
CA ALA A 130 -14.75 17.45 6.50
C ALA A 130 -13.80 18.56 6.03
N LEU A 131 -13.17 18.32 4.88
CA LEU A 131 -12.25 19.27 4.30
C LEU A 131 -13.04 20.40 3.66
N GLU A 132 -12.75 21.63 4.08
CA GLU A 132 -13.22 22.86 3.46
C GLU A 132 -12.10 23.88 3.57
N ARG A 133 -11.73 24.50 2.43
CA ARG A 133 -10.55 25.36 2.35
C ARG A 133 -10.60 26.52 3.34
N ARG A 134 -11.75 27.21 3.45
CA ARG A 134 -11.93 28.35 4.36
C ARG A 134 -11.62 27.99 5.81
N LEU A 135 -12.17 26.88 6.30
CA LEU A 135 -11.93 26.41 7.67
C LEU A 135 -10.45 26.04 7.91
N VAL A 136 -9.78 25.49 6.89
CA VAL A 136 -8.34 25.19 6.97
C VAL A 136 -7.51 26.46 7.05
N GLU A 137 -7.86 27.48 6.28
CA GLU A 137 -7.23 28.81 6.31
C GLU A 137 -7.45 29.47 7.67
N GLU A 138 -8.65 29.40 8.25
CA GLU A 138 -9.01 29.88 9.60
C GLU A 138 -8.28 29.17 10.75
N GLY A 139 -7.51 28.11 10.46
CA GLY A 139 -6.64 27.44 11.43
C GLY A 139 -6.99 25.98 11.71
N GLU A 140 -8.10 25.46 11.18
CA GLU A 140 -8.53 24.06 11.38
C GLU A 140 -7.78 23.08 10.46
N ARG A 141 -6.45 23.15 10.46
CA ARG A 141 -5.57 22.41 9.53
C ARG A 141 -5.59 20.89 9.71
N TRP A 142 -6.06 20.42 10.86
CA TRP A 142 -6.28 18.99 11.13
C TRP A 142 -7.31 18.38 10.16
N ARG A 143 -8.16 19.20 9.53
CA ARG A 143 -9.11 18.81 8.47
C ARG A 143 -8.46 18.17 7.26
N LEU A 144 -7.20 18.51 6.96
CA LEU A 144 -6.42 17.90 5.87
C LEU A 144 -6.25 16.38 6.05
N ILE A 145 -6.28 15.91 7.31
CA ILE A 145 -6.11 14.50 7.66
C ILE A 145 -7.43 13.87 8.11
N SER A 146 -8.26 14.56 8.88
CA SER A 146 -9.53 13.98 9.37
C SER A 146 -10.50 13.64 8.24
N CYS A 147 -10.50 14.41 7.15
CA CYS A 147 -11.40 14.19 6.02
C CYS A 147 -11.23 12.82 5.36
N ILE A 148 -10.04 12.19 5.49
CA ILE A 148 -9.71 10.87 4.94
C ILE A 148 -10.61 9.78 5.55
N TRP A 149 -11.07 9.99 6.79
CA TRP A 149 -11.87 9.00 7.54
C TRP A 149 -13.38 9.21 7.42
N LEU A 150 -13.81 10.38 6.96
CA LEU A 150 -15.22 10.71 6.79
C LEU A 150 -15.73 10.26 5.42
N HIS A 151 -17.01 9.93 5.33
CA HIS A 151 -17.64 9.47 4.10
C HIS A 151 -18.97 10.18 3.85
N GLY A 152 -19.19 10.59 2.61
CA GLY A 152 -20.38 11.36 2.22
C GLY A 152 -21.67 10.54 2.14
N GLY A 153 -21.57 9.20 2.21
CA GLY A 153 -22.72 8.30 2.17
C GLY A 153 -22.30 6.83 2.11
N LEU A 154 -23.28 5.93 2.25
CA LEU A 154 -23.08 4.50 2.31
C LEU A 154 -22.49 3.96 1.00
N LEU A 155 -23.01 4.39 -0.16
CA LEU A 155 -22.48 3.95 -1.46
C LEU A 155 -21.02 4.34 -1.65
N HIS A 156 -20.66 5.55 -1.21
CA HIS A 156 -19.28 6.04 -1.26
C HIS A 156 -18.37 5.26 -0.29
N LEU A 157 -18.83 4.96 0.93
CA LEU A 157 -18.10 4.11 1.86
C LEU A 157 -17.84 2.72 1.27
N LEU A 158 -18.87 2.05 0.77
CA LEU A 158 -18.74 0.70 0.22
C LEU A 158 -17.76 0.65 -0.95
N ALA A 159 -17.84 1.60 -1.88
CA ALA A 159 -16.90 1.69 -3.00
C ALA A 159 -15.44 1.83 -2.52
N ASN A 160 -15.19 2.74 -1.57
CA ASN A 160 -13.84 2.92 -1.00
C ASN A 160 -13.36 1.66 -0.27
N MET A 161 -14.23 0.98 0.47
CA MET A 161 -13.85 -0.18 1.27
C MET A 161 -13.56 -1.41 0.40
N ILE A 162 -14.29 -1.61 -0.70
CA ILE A 162 -13.98 -2.63 -1.69
C ILE A 162 -12.61 -2.36 -2.31
N SER A 163 -12.36 -1.14 -2.76
CA SER A 163 -11.06 -0.74 -3.31
C SER A 163 -9.93 -0.89 -2.28
N LEU A 164 -10.15 -0.51 -1.03
CA LEU A 164 -9.19 -0.65 0.06
C LEU A 164 -8.82 -2.12 0.31
N LEU A 165 -9.80 -3.02 0.36
CA LEU A 165 -9.52 -4.44 0.60
C LEU A 165 -8.84 -5.09 -0.60
N CYS A 166 -9.25 -4.78 -1.84
CA CYS A 166 -8.64 -5.37 -3.04
C CYS A 166 -7.19 -4.91 -3.26
N ILE A 167 -6.92 -3.62 -3.05
CA ILE A 167 -5.61 -3.01 -3.35
C ILE A 167 -4.73 -2.97 -2.11
N GLY A 168 -5.27 -2.48 -0.99
CA GLY A 168 -4.54 -2.29 0.26
C GLY A 168 -4.02 -3.59 0.84
N MET A 169 -4.86 -4.64 0.94
CA MET A 169 -4.43 -5.93 1.52
C MET A 169 -3.23 -6.50 0.78
N ARG A 170 -3.29 -6.49 -0.56
CA ARG A 170 -2.20 -6.96 -1.41
C ARG A 170 -0.93 -6.15 -1.15
N LEU A 171 -1.03 -4.84 -1.17
CA LEU A 171 0.11 -3.95 -0.95
C LEU A 171 0.71 -4.12 0.45
N GLU A 172 -0.11 -4.31 1.48
CA GLU A 172 0.37 -4.51 2.85
C GLU A 172 1.11 -5.84 3.01
N GLN A 173 0.55 -6.93 2.47
CA GLN A 173 1.21 -8.24 2.47
C GLN A 173 2.56 -8.21 1.73
N GLU A 174 2.66 -7.36 0.72
CA GLU A 174 3.78 -7.32 -0.19
C GLU A 174 4.91 -6.36 0.25
N PHE A 175 4.57 -5.23 0.86
CA PHE A 175 5.51 -4.18 1.26
C PHE A 175 5.55 -3.90 2.77
N GLY A 176 4.62 -4.44 3.54
CA GLY A 176 4.51 -4.25 4.99
C GLY A 176 3.74 -2.99 5.38
N PHE A 177 3.12 -3.06 6.57
CA PHE A 177 2.21 -2.04 7.10
C PHE A 177 2.81 -0.64 7.22
N LEU A 178 4.09 -0.49 7.60
CA LEU A 178 4.70 0.84 7.77
C LEU A 178 4.73 1.63 6.46
N ARG A 179 5.09 0.96 5.36
CA ARG A 179 5.19 1.60 4.04
C ARG A 179 3.81 1.93 3.51
N ILE A 180 2.85 1.02 3.65
CA ILE A 180 1.49 1.21 3.17
C ILE A 180 0.72 2.23 4.01
N GLY A 181 0.92 2.24 5.32
CA GLY A 181 0.35 3.27 6.21
C GLY A 181 0.88 4.66 5.90
N ALA A 182 2.21 4.80 5.76
CA ALA A 182 2.81 6.08 5.37
C ALA A 182 2.32 6.53 3.98
N LEU A 183 2.26 5.61 3.02
CA LEU A 183 1.75 5.88 1.68
C LEU A 183 0.28 6.33 1.72
N TYR A 184 -0.58 5.63 2.45
CA TYR A 184 -2.00 5.96 2.58
C TYR A 184 -2.21 7.37 3.16
N VAL A 185 -1.56 7.69 4.29
CA VAL A 185 -1.72 8.99 4.95
C VAL A 185 -1.13 10.13 4.12
N LEU A 186 0.08 9.97 3.59
CA LEU A 186 0.74 11.03 2.81
C LEU A 186 0.07 11.27 1.46
N SER A 187 -0.41 10.21 0.79
CA SER A 187 -1.21 10.38 -0.43
C SER A 187 -2.55 11.04 -0.13
N GLY A 188 -3.22 10.68 0.97
CA GLY A 188 -4.43 11.36 1.43
C GLY A 188 -4.18 12.86 1.65
N LEU A 189 -3.09 13.21 2.34
CA LEU A 189 -2.68 14.60 2.54
C LEU A 189 -2.41 15.32 1.21
N GLY A 190 -1.73 14.66 0.26
CA GLY A 190 -1.49 15.21 -1.08
C GLY A 190 -2.79 15.48 -1.85
N GLY A 191 -3.77 14.60 -1.71
CA GLY A 191 -5.13 14.80 -2.23
C GLY A 191 -5.83 15.99 -1.59
N SER A 192 -5.86 16.05 -0.25
CA SER A 192 -6.46 17.16 0.48
C SER A 192 -5.83 18.51 0.12
N LEU A 193 -4.50 18.55 -0.01
CA LEU A 193 -3.79 19.77 -0.38
C LEU A 193 -4.14 20.22 -1.80
N MET A 194 -4.11 19.31 -2.79
CA MET A 194 -4.51 19.63 -4.16
C MET A 194 -5.97 20.06 -4.24
N SER A 195 -6.84 19.45 -3.45
CA SER A 195 -8.25 19.86 -3.33
C SER A 195 -8.38 21.31 -2.89
N CYS A 196 -7.75 21.68 -1.76
CA CYS A 196 -7.79 23.06 -1.27
C CYS A 196 -7.22 24.06 -2.30
N LEU A 197 -6.11 23.73 -2.94
CA LEU A 197 -5.44 24.64 -3.89
C LEU A 197 -6.22 24.87 -5.18
N THR A 198 -7.11 23.95 -5.56
CA THR A 198 -7.92 24.01 -6.77
C THR A 198 -9.35 24.47 -6.52
N ASP A 199 -9.78 24.55 -5.25
CA ASP A 199 -11.09 25.08 -4.89
C ASP A 199 -11.07 26.61 -4.88
N SER A 200 -11.35 27.22 -6.03
CA SER A 200 -11.37 28.67 -6.19
C SER A 200 -12.45 29.40 -5.36
N ARG A 201 -13.51 28.71 -4.92
CA ARG A 201 -14.58 29.33 -4.12
C ARG A 201 -14.37 29.14 -2.61
N GLY A 202 -13.63 28.10 -2.23
CA GLY A 202 -13.28 27.77 -0.86
C GLY A 202 -14.41 27.13 -0.04
N GLU A 203 -15.55 26.86 -0.66
CA GLU A 203 -16.78 26.33 -0.03
C GLU A 203 -17.00 24.84 -0.34
N ARG A 204 -16.11 24.22 -1.13
CA ARG A 204 -16.27 22.82 -1.52
C ARG A 204 -15.97 21.93 -0.33
N VAL A 205 -16.96 21.15 0.08
CA VAL A 205 -16.80 20.14 1.13
C VAL A 205 -16.32 18.83 0.50
N SER A 206 -15.18 18.34 0.97
CA SER A 206 -14.55 17.10 0.50
C SER A 206 -14.34 16.12 1.66
N VAL A 207 -14.68 14.86 1.43
CA VAL A 207 -14.56 13.77 2.40
C VAL A 207 -14.24 12.48 1.64
N GLY A 208 -13.56 11.55 2.30
CA GLY A 208 -13.38 10.20 1.79
C GLY A 208 -11.93 9.75 1.79
N ALA A 209 -11.76 8.44 1.96
CA ALA A 209 -10.48 7.75 1.82
C ALA A 209 -9.95 7.73 0.38
N SER A 210 -10.77 8.12 -0.60
CA SER A 210 -10.49 7.95 -2.03
C SER A 210 -9.18 8.59 -2.47
N GLY A 211 -8.80 9.78 -1.96
CA GLY A 211 -7.50 10.39 -2.28
C GLY A 211 -6.31 9.48 -1.91
N ALA A 212 -6.37 8.85 -0.75
CA ALA A 212 -5.38 7.87 -0.31
C ALA A 212 -5.40 6.61 -1.17
N LEU A 213 -6.58 6.10 -1.55
CA LEU A 213 -6.74 4.93 -2.42
C LEU A 213 -6.19 5.16 -3.83
N PHE A 214 -6.46 6.32 -4.42
CA PHE A 214 -5.83 6.74 -5.67
C PHE A 214 -4.32 6.85 -5.54
N GLY A 215 -3.82 7.23 -4.37
CA GLY A 215 -2.39 7.18 -4.06
C GLY A 215 -1.81 5.77 -4.05
N LEU A 216 -2.53 4.79 -3.48
CA LEU A 216 -2.13 3.38 -3.56
C LEU A 216 -2.05 2.91 -5.02
N LEU A 217 -3.01 3.29 -5.86
CA LEU A 217 -3.01 3.01 -7.31
C LEU A 217 -1.83 3.68 -8.03
N GLY A 218 -1.55 4.94 -7.72
CA GLY A 218 -0.38 5.66 -8.25
C GLY A 218 0.93 4.96 -7.87
N ALA A 219 1.04 4.50 -6.62
CA ALA A 219 2.23 3.79 -6.16
C ALA A 219 2.41 2.44 -6.85
N MET A 220 1.32 1.70 -7.11
CA MET A 220 1.35 0.49 -7.93
C MET A 220 1.86 0.75 -9.34
N LEU A 221 1.52 1.89 -9.95
CA LEU A 221 2.04 2.26 -11.26
C LEU A 221 3.56 2.49 -11.21
N SER A 222 4.07 3.20 -10.20
CA SER A 222 5.51 3.42 -10.01
C SER A 222 6.27 2.13 -9.73
N GLU A 223 5.68 1.22 -8.97
CA GLU A 223 6.20 -0.13 -8.73
C GLU A 223 6.34 -0.89 -10.06
N LEU A 224 5.29 -0.89 -10.87
CA LEU A 224 5.26 -1.54 -12.18
C LEU A 224 6.31 -0.96 -13.13
N ILE A 225 6.49 0.37 -13.16
CA ILE A 225 7.53 1.03 -13.95
C ILE A 225 8.93 0.64 -13.47
N THR A 226 9.16 0.64 -12.16
CA THR A 226 10.48 0.35 -11.57
C THR A 226 10.90 -1.10 -11.75
N ASN A 227 9.93 -2.02 -11.75
CA ASN A 227 10.11 -3.46 -11.84
C ASN A 227 9.61 -4.06 -13.16
N TRP A 228 9.51 -3.25 -14.21
CA TRP A 228 8.96 -3.61 -15.54
C TRP A 228 9.56 -4.90 -16.14
N THR A 229 10.81 -5.22 -15.83
CA THR A 229 11.51 -6.39 -16.36
C THR A 229 11.14 -7.71 -15.66
N ILE A 230 10.48 -7.66 -14.50
CA ILE A 230 10.14 -8.85 -13.69
C ILE A 230 8.77 -9.43 -14.07
N TYR A 231 7.86 -8.61 -14.60
CA TYR A 231 6.52 -9.04 -14.97
C TYR A 231 6.51 -9.78 -16.32
N GLU A 232 6.04 -11.03 -16.32
CA GLU A 232 5.91 -11.84 -17.55
C GLU A 232 4.81 -11.29 -18.49
N ASN A 233 3.66 -10.88 -17.94
CA ASN A 233 2.52 -10.33 -18.71
C ASN A 233 2.29 -8.84 -18.41
N LYS A 234 3.21 -8.00 -18.89
CA LYS A 234 3.28 -6.55 -18.62
C LYS A 234 2.04 -5.80 -19.11
N CYS A 235 1.60 -6.09 -20.34
CA CYS A 235 0.43 -5.43 -20.93
C CYS A 235 -0.84 -5.75 -20.16
N THR A 236 -1.05 -7.00 -19.74
CA THR A 236 -2.23 -7.37 -18.94
C THR A 236 -2.22 -6.66 -17.59
N ALA A 237 -1.09 -6.64 -16.88
CA ALA A 237 -0.98 -5.96 -15.59
C ALA A 237 -1.25 -4.45 -15.71
N LEU A 238 -0.67 -3.80 -16.73
CA LEU A 238 -0.89 -2.38 -17.00
C LEU A 238 -2.35 -2.10 -17.38
N MET A 239 -2.95 -2.90 -18.27
CA MET A 239 -4.34 -2.72 -18.70
C MET A 239 -5.32 -2.94 -17.56
N THR A 240 -5.09 -3.93 -16.70
CA THR A 240 -5.91 -4.13 -15.49
C THR A 240 -5.77 -2.96 -14.52
N LEU A 241 -4.55 -2.45 -14.31
CA LEU A 241 -4.34 -1.28 -13.45
C LEU A 241 -5.03 -0.03 -14.02
N ILE A 242 -4.91 0.23 -15.32
CA ILE A 242 -5.59 1.33 -16.01
C ILE A 242 -7.11 1.17 -15.90
N LEU A 243 -7.65 -0.03 -16.09
CA LEU A 243 -9.08 -0.30 -15.94
C LEU A 243 -9.55 0.00 -14.52
N ILE A 244 -8.81 -0.45 -13.49
CA ILE A 244 -9.15 -0.17 -12.09
C ILE A 244 -9.11 1.33 -11.81
N ILE A 245 -8.10 2.05 -12.31
CA ILE A 245 -8.01 3.51 -12.18
C ILE A 245 -9.19 4.18 -12.87
N ALA A 246 -9.53 3.78 -14.10
CA ALA A 246 -10.64 4.34 -14.87
C ALA A 246 -12.00 4.07 -14.19
N LEU A 247 -12.21 2.87 -13.64
CA LEU A 247 -13.42 2.55 -12.89
C LEU A 247 -13.52 3.36 -11.60
N ASN A 248 -12.43 3.52 -10.84
CA ASN A 248 -12.44 4.36 -9.64
C ASN A 248 -12.66 5.84 -9.99
N LEU A 249 -12.13 6.31 -11.13
CA LEU A 249 -12.33 7.70 -11.60
C LEU A 249 -13.76 7.89 -12.13
N SER A 250 -14.40 6.84 -12.64
CA SER A 250 -15.79 6.90 -13.11
C SER A 250 -16.78 7.15 -11.97
N VAL A 251 -16.46 6.67 -10.76
CA VAL A 251 -17.18 7.04 -9.53
C VAL A 251 -17.04 8.54 -9.24
N GLY A 252 -15.97 9.18 -9.71
CA GLY A 252 -15.73 10.62 -9.68
C GLY A 252 -16.68 11.47 -10.52
N PHE A 253 -17.49 10.87 -11.39
CA PHE A 253 -18.58 11.56 -12.08
C PHE A 253 -19.84 11.68 -11.23
N LEU A 254 -19.90 11.01 -10.07
CA LEU A 254 -21.00 11.19 -9.14
C LEU A 254 -20.95 12.60 -8.54
N PRO A 255 -22.12 13.24 -8.33
CA PRO A 255 -22.16 14.55 -7.69
C PRO A 255 -21.52 14.46 -6.30
N ARG A 256 -20.74 15.49 -5.94
CA ARG A 256 -20.01 15.64 -4.67
C ARG A 256 -18.71 14.83 -4.53
N VAL A 257 -18.22 14.19 -5.60
CA VAL A 257 -16.89 13.58 -5.59
C VAL A 257 -15.81 14.58 -6.01
N ASP A 258 -14.69 14.55 -5.28
CA ASP A 258 -13.60 15.50 -5.44
C ASP A 258 -12.48 14.94 -6.34
N ASN A 259 -12.59 15.22 -7.63
CA ASN A 259 -11.61 14.79 -8.64
C ASN A 259 -10.23 15.45 -8.43
N SER A 260 -10.16 16.64 -7.83
CA SER A 260 -8.89 17.27 -7.49
C SER A 260 -8.16 16.48 -6.41
N ALA A 261 -8.89 16.00 -5.40
CA ALA A 261 -8.33 15.13 -4.36
C ALA A 261 -7.83 13.79 -4.93
N HIS A 262 -8.54 13.21 -5.90
CA HIS A 262 -8.10 11.99 -6.58
C HIS A 262 -6.80 12.21 -7.36
N CYS A 263 -6.74 13.26 -8.18
CA CYS A 263 -5.54 13.61 -8.94
C CYS A 263 -4.34 13.91 -8.04
N GLY A 264 -4.54 14.70 -6.99
CA GLY A 264 -3.50 15.03 -6.02
C GLY A 264 -2.99 13.79 -5.28
N GLY A 265 -3.90 12.93 -4.84
CA GLY A 265 -3.58 11.69 -4.16
C GLY A 265 -2.82 10.71 -5.06
N PHE A 266 -3.28 10.53 -6.30
CA PHE A 266 -2.62 9.72 -7.31
C PHE A 266 -1.19 10.20 -7.59
N LEU A 267 -0.99 11.51 -7.82
CA LEU A 267 0.32 12.08 -8.10
C LEU A 267 1.26 11.92 -6.90
N ALA A 268 0.79 12.22 -5.69
CA ALA A 268 1.57 12.04 -4.47
C ALA A 268 1.94 10.57 -4.26
N GLY A 269 0.99 9.65 -4.45
CA GLY A 269 1.21 8.21 -4.33
C GLY A 269 2.15 7.65 -5.38
N PHE A 270 2.05 8.13 -6.62
CA PHE A 270 2.98 7.80 -7.70
C PHE A 270 4.42 8.16 -7.32
N LEU A 271 4.66 9.40 -6.88
CA LEU A 271 5.99 9.81 -6.44
C LEU A 271 6.44 9.05 -5.19
N LEU A 272 5.55 8.82 -4.22
CA LEU A 272 5.86 8.04 -3.02
C LEU A 272 6.16 6.57 -3.35
N GLY A 273 5.57 6.01 -4.41
CA GLY A 273 5.88 4.67 -4.89
C GLY A 273 7.35 4.51 -5.26
N PHE A 274 7.94 5.51 -5.92
CA PHE A 274 9.38 5.54 -6.23
C PHE A 274 10.28 5.72 -5.01
N VAL A 275 9.73 6.02 -3.83
CA VAL A 275 10.48 6.21 -2.57
C VAL A 275 10.28 5.03 -1.62
N LEU A 276 9.06 4.53 -1.50
CA LEU A 276 8.65 3.53 -0.50
C LEU A 276 8.57 2.11 -1.08
N LEU A 277 8.24 1.93 -2.36
CA LEU A 277 8.01 0.61 -2.95
C LEU A 277 9.22 0.06 -3.73
N LEU A 278 10.44 0.56 -3.50
CA LEU A 278 11.62 0.03 -4.18
C LEU A 278 11.92 -1.41 -3.76
N ARG A 279 12.01 -2.29 -4.75
CA ARG A 279 12.52 -3.64 -4.56
C ARG A 279 14.03 -3.72 -4.79
N PRO A 280 14.79 -4.26 -3.84
CA PRO A 280 16.14 -4.73 -4.09
C PRO A 280 16.12 -5.79 -5.21
N GLN A 281 16.87 -5.59 -6.30
CA GLN A 281 17.00 -6.63 -7.32
C GLN A 281 18.11 -7.60 -6.91
N TYR A 282 17.77 -8.88 -6.77
CA TYR A 282 18.77 -9.93 -6.59
C TYR A 282 19.27 -10.35 -7.98
N GLY A 283 20.57 -10.29 -8.21
CA GLY A 283 21.15 -10.91 -9.40
C GLY A 283 20.85 -12.40 -9.36
N TYR A 284 20.01 -12.91 -10.28
CA TYR A 284 19.76 -14.33 -10.42
C TYR A 284 21.08 -14.99 -10.85
N VAL A 285 21.60 -15.92 -10.03
CA VAL A 285 22.72 -16.79 -10.43
C VAL A 285 22.11 -18.17 -10.44
N SER A 286 22.17 -18.87 -11.57
CA SER A 286 21.65 -20.24 -11.62
C SER A 286 22.39 -21.07 -10.56
N PRO A 287 21.68 -21.94 -9.80
CA PRO A 287 22.32 -22.83 -8.83
C PRO A 287 23.42 -23.71 -9.45
N GLU A 288 23.36 -23.91 -10.75
CA GLU A 288 24.26 -24.73 -11.57
C GLU A 288 25.65 -24.11 -11.72
N TYR A 289 25.76 -22.77 -11.62
CA TYR A 289 27.04 -22.04 -11.71
C TYR A 289 27.61 -21.64 -10.35
N ILE A 290 27.09 -22.15 -9.23
CA ILE A 290 27.59 -21.84 -7.89
C ILE A 290 28.70 -22.84 -7.51
N PRO A 291 29.96 -22.40 -7.34
CA PRO A 291 31.04 -23.28 -6.89
C PRO A 291 30.75 -23.88 -5.51
N PRO A 292 31.17 -25.13 -5.23
CA PRO A 292 31.00 -25.73 -3.91
C PRO A 292 31.71 -24.89 -2.83
N GLY A 293 30.97 -24.53 -1.77
CA GLY A 293 31.47 -23.68 -0.68
C GLY A 293 31.16 -22.18 -0.81
N TYR A 294 30.51 -21.75 -1.89
CA TYR A 294 30.13 -20.34 -2.06
C TYR A 294 28.94 -19.96 -1.17
N ASP A 295 29.19 -19.08 -0.20
CA ASP A 295 28.18 -18.61 0.75
C ASP A 295 27.19 -17.62 0.11
N MET A 296 26.00 -18.11 -0.22
CA MET A 296 24.90 -17.30 -0.73
C MET A 296 24.33 -16.30 0.31
N LYS A 297 24.70 -16.40 1.60
CA LYS A 297 24.25 -15.46 2.64
C LYS A 297 24.69 -14.01 2.38
N HIS A 298 25.70 -13.81 1.54
CA HIS A 298 26.34 -12.52 1.33
C HIS A 298 26.00 -11.84 -0.02
N LYS A 299 24.96 -12.27 -0.74
CA LYS A 299 24.46 -11.46 -1.88
C LYS A 299 23.89 -10.14 -1.36
N LYS A 300 24.75 -9.12 -1.28
CA LYS A 300 24.35 -7.74 -1.04
C LYS A 300 23.45 -7.33 -2.20
N SER A 301 22.15 -7.22 -1.94
CA SER A 301 21.27 -6.63 -2.95
C SER A 301 21.74 -5.21 -3.23
N LYS A 302 21.81 -4.86 -4.52
CA LYS A 302 22.15 -3.52 -4.97
C LYS A 302 20.96 -2.97 -5.76
N TYR A 303 20.55 -1.77 -5.40
CA TYR A 303 19.62 -0.99 -6.21
C TYR A 303 20.33 -0.55 -7.49
N LYS A 304 19.60 -0.51 -8.60
CA LYS A 304 20.13 -0.02 -9.87
C LYS A 304 20.23 1.51 -9.86
N CYS A 305 21.10 2.08 -10.71
CA CYS A 305 21.29 3.54 -10.81
C CYS A 305 19.97 4.29 -11.05
N TYR A 306 19.12 3.79 -11.96
CA TYR A 306 17.81 4.39 -12.24
C TYR A 306 16.86 4.37 -11.02
N GLN A 307 16.95 3.36 -10.16
CA GLN A 307 16.12 3.28 -8.95
C GLN A 307 16.52 4.37 -7.93
N HIS A 308 17.82 4.64 -7.79
CA HIS A 308 18.30 5.76 -7.00
C HIS A 308 17.88 7.11 -7.60
N PHE A 309 18.01 7.27 -8.93
CA PHE A 309 17.58 8.46 -9.63
C PHE A 309 16.09 8.77 -9.39
N PHE A 310 15.20 7.81 -9.62
CA PHE A 310 13.77 8.01 -9.36
C PHE A 310 13.50 8.31 -7.89
N ARG A 311 14.15 7.61 -6.96
CA ARG A 311 13.96 7.84 -5.52
C ARG A 311 14.32 9.26 -5.10
N PHE A 312 15.49 9.76 -5.46
CA PHE A 312 15.92 11.09 -5.04
C PHE A 312 15.14 12.20 -5.73
N THR A 313 14.88 12.06 -7.03
CA THR A 313 14.06 13.02 -7.79
C THR A 313 12.64 13.08 -7.25
N SER A 314 11.98 11.94 -7.03
CA SER A 314 10.62 11.91 -6.47
C SER A 314 10.56 12.46 -5.05
N LEU A 315 11.56 12.18 -4.21
CA LEU A 315 11.63 12.74 -2.85
C LEU A 315 11.76 14.27 -2.89
N ALA A 316 12.62 14.81 -3.75
CA ALA A 316 12.80 16.25 -3.91
C ALA A 316 11.50 16.94 -4.39
N ILE A 317 10.84 16.36 -5.39
CA ILE A 317 9.57 16.88 -5.91
C ILE A 317 8.47 16.84 -4.84
N LEU A 318 8.36 15.74 -4.09
CA LEU A 318 7.38 15.62 -3.00
C LEU A 318 7.60 16.66 -1.91
N LEU A 319 8.84 16.82 -1.43
CA LEU A 319 9.18 17.80 -0.40
C LEU A 319 8.86 19.21 -0.89
N ALA A 320 9.30 19.58 -2.09
CA ALA A 320 9.01 20.88 -2.68
C ALA A 320 7.50 21.11 -2.86
N GLY A 321 6.76 20.10 -3.35
CA GLY A 321 5.33 20.18 -3.57
C GLY A 321 4.52 20.34 -2.28
N PHE A 322 4.83 19.55 -1.24
CA PHE A 322 4.17 19.69 0.06
C PHE A 322 4.49 21.03 0.73
N ILE A 323 5.75 21.46 0.71
CA ILE A 323 6.17 22.74 1.30
C ILE A 323 5.50 23.90 0.55
N ALA A 324 5.56 23.92 -0.78
CA ALA A 324 4.97 24.99 -1.58
C ALA A 324 3.45 25.03 -1.47
N GLY A 325 2.78 23.86 -1.51
CA GLY A 325 1.34 23.80 -1.37
C GLY A 325 0.87 24.24 0.01
N TYR A 326 1.56 23.82 1.06
CA TYR A 326 1.25 24.27 2.42
C TYR A 326 1.52 25.77 2.57
N ALA A 327 2.67 26.27 2.11
CA ALA A 327 3.00 27.69 2.15
C ALA A 327 1.98 28.56 1.40
N LYS A 328 1.48 28.10 0.24
CA LYS A 328 0.44 28.81 -0.51
C LYS A 328 -0.87 28.88 0.28
N LEU A 329 -1.29 27.75 0.87
CA LEU A 329 -2.47 27.69 1.74
C LEU A 329 -2.34 28.64 2.94
N LEU A 330 -1.13 28.85 3.47
CA LEU A 330 -0.88 29.80 4.56
C LEU A 330 -0.84 31.26 4.12
N ARG A 331 -0.33 31.56 2.93
CA ARG A 331 -0.20 32.94 2.43
C ARG A 331 -1.54 33.59 2.16
N GLU A 332 -2.53 32.81 1.74
CA GLU A 332 -3.86 33.35 1.43
C GLU A 332 -4.63 33.79 2.69
N HIS A 333 -4.38 33.17 3.86
CA HIS A 333 -4.88 33.64 5.14
C HIS A 333 -4.38 35.05 5.50
N THR A 334 -3.13 35.38 5.19
CA THR A 334 -2.55 36.71 5.48
C THR A 334 -3.04 37.83 4.57
N VAL A 335 -3.57 37.52 3.39
CA VAL A 335 -4.09 38.55 2.46
C VAL A 335 -5.59 38.80 2.69
N GLY A 336 -6.36 37.79 3.11
CA GLY A 336 -7.78 37.93 3.45
C GLY A 336 -8.08 38.60 4.78
N SER A 337 -7.06 38.99 5.56
CA SER A 337 -7.17 39.59 6.89
C SER A 337 -6.79 41.08 6.95
N GLU A 338 -6.60 41.76 5.82
CA GLU A 338 -6.61 43.23 5.85
C GLU A 338 -8.03 43.72 6.16
N PRO A 339 -8.26 44.43 7.28
CA PRO A 339 -9.55 45.05 7.53
C PRO A 339 -9.76 46.11 6.45
N PHE A 340 -10.94 46.09 5.84
CA PHE A 340 -11.47 47.20 5.05
C PHE A 340 -11.18 48.50 5.82
N ARG A 341 -10.20 49.28 5.35
CA ARG A 341 -10.05 50.65 5.80
C ARG A 341 -11.30 51.36 5.29
N ASP A 342 -12.16 51.76 6.23
CA ASP A 342 -13.22 52.72 5.99
C ASP A 342 -12.64 53.92 5.23
N VAL A 343 -13.01 54.02 3.95
CA VAL A 343 -12.81 55.24 3.18
C VAL A 343 -14.04 56.10 3.49
N ASN A 344 -13.85 57.02 4.42
CA ASN A 344 -14.73 58.17 4.69
C ASN A 344 -14.97 59.00 3.43
#